data_AF-A0A3B8IQR5-F1
#
_entry.id   AF-A0A3B8IQR5-F1
#
_cell.length_a   1.000
_cell.length_b   1.000
_cell.length_c   1.000
_cell.angle_alpha   90.00
_cell.angle_beta   90.00
_cell.angle_gamma   90.00
#
_symmetry.space_group_name_H-M   'P 1'
#
loop_
_entity.id
_entity.type
_entity.pdbx_description
1 polymer ?
#
loop_
_entity_poly.entity_id
_entity_poly.type
_entity_poly.pdbx_seq_one_letter_code
_entity_poly.pdbx_strand_id
1 'polypeptide(L)'
;MGDTNSKITEQNGRMVIITRNFGNRAEGCVLALFAIIGVILILGASGYIGLQVYEGTYVFSNLLIASLLLCFGLLAMLAVTTQRPKKTKATVTLDAKEEVLLYQQDGMDQAFMIGLGSASHLAFTHERRSNQNSSGNSSYTDVYAVFLILKDGTHFWLYEVTNKKDRAIELAVEIQQYLGMKLEDSQGIGASAEASRSYQRQEENHNFRASAQLKTQTVQGGTEYTFRKRPSFSHRFTLFLVAYFFTGIPTFILTMVMDNGGGFGLWFVIPILVIFVAILFLVYLVQARQYRVIAGPERLEIQVKFRNALVQARLGRTFILTREQIQAVRLNRLQHGNFWLSLSLSPGAALNRTSSLLVNMGAFGKNASLTTQDKYTTLGLWEIPLAANAKREPYLGDLLVVKDALERLYENE
;
A
#
# COMPACT_ATOMS: atom_id res chain seq x y z
N MET A 1 -23.09 8.43 -8.21
CA MET A 1 -23.58 7.03 -8.16
C MET A 1 -22.39 6.13 -7.88
N GLY A 2 -22.15 5.78 -6.61
CA GLY A 2 -21.17 4.77 -6.24
C GLY A 2 -21.88 3.42 -6.19
N ASP A 3 -21.66 2.58 -7.19
CA ASP A 3 -22.07 1.18 -7.12
C ASP A 3 -21.35 0.53 -5.93
N THR A 4 -22.09 -0.25 -5.15
CA THR A 4 -21.53 -1.08 -4.08
C THR A 4 -20.45 -1.99 -4.68
N ASN A 5 -19.19 -1.80 -4.27
CA ASN A 5 -18.05 -2.63 -4.68
C ASN A 5 -18.16 -4.09 -4.19
N SER A 6 -19.18 -4.40 -3.38
CA SER A 6 -19.44 -5.72 -2.82
C SER A 6 -20.85 -6.19 -3.16
N LYS A 7 -20.99 -7.47 -3.55
CA LYS A 7 -22.29 -8.15 -3.72
C LYS A 7 -22.31 -9.39 -2.83
N ILE A 8 -23.35 -9.53 -2.01
CA ILE A 8 -23.60 -10.72 -1.20
C ILE A 8 -24.61 -11.58 -1.94
N THR A 9 -24.32 -12.87 -2.06
CA THR A 9 -25.20 -13.88 -2.66
C THR A 9 -25.09 -15.16 -1.87
N GLU A 10 -26.22 -15.75 -1.51
CA GLU A 10 -26.26 -17.11 -0.99
C GLU A 10 -26.20 -18.11 -2.15
N GLN A 11 -25.27 -19.06 -2.09
CA GLN A 11 -25.12 -20.13 -3.07
C GLN A 11 -24.87 -21.45 -2.35
N ASN A 12 -25.77 -22.42 -2.53
CA ASN A 12 -25.67 -23.76 -1.93
C ASN A 12 -25.50 -23.76 -0.39
N GLY A 13 -26.19 -22.84 0.30
CA GLY A 13 -26.08 -22.68 1.76
C GLY A 13 -24.76 -22.07 2.23
N ARG A 14 -23.98 -21.47 1.31
CA ARG A 14 -22.79 -20.66 1.60
C ARG A 14 -23.09 -19.20 1.32
N MET A 15 -22.64 -18.32 2.19
CA MET A 15 -22.72 -16.88 1.94
C MET A 15 -21.47 -16.44 1.17
N VAL A 16 -21.65 -16.02 -0.08
CA VAL A 16 -20.56 -15.56 -0.95
C VAL A 16 -20.60 -14.04 -1.05
N ILE A 17 -19.52 -13.41 -0.60
CA ILE A 17 -19.28 -11.97 -0.68
C ILE A 17 -18.28 -11.73 -1.81
N ILE A 18 -18.74 -11.16 -2.91
CA ILE A 18 -17.90 -10.82 -4.05
C ILE A 18 -17.50 -9.36 -3.94
N THR A 19 -16.22 -9.12 -3.65
CA THR A 19 -15.61 -7.79 -3.72
C THR A 19 -14.99 -7.57 -5.10
N ARG A 20 -15.48 -6.56 -5.82
CA ARG A 20 -14.91 -6.11 -7.08
C ARG A 20 -14.22 -4.79 -6.84
N ASN A 21 -12.90 -4.76 -6.99
CA ASN A 21 -12.21 -3.50 -7.13
C ASN A 21 -12.28 -3.10 -8.61
N PHE A 22 -13.35 -2.38 -8.95
CA PHE A 22 -13.34 -1.57 -10.14
C PHE A 22 -12.47 -0.36 -9.80
N GLY A 23 -11.20 -0.38 -10.19
CA GLY A 23 -10.35 0.81 -10.05
C GLY A 23 -11.17 2.03 -10.47
N ASN A 24 -11.31 2.99 -9.56
CA ASN A 24 -12.34 4.04 -9.65
C ASN A 24 -12.34 4.59 -11.07
N ARG A 25 -13.51 4.58 -11.76
CA ARG A 25 -13.59 5.11 -13.13
C ARG A 25 -13.06 6.56 -13.18
N ALA A 26 -13.28 7.32 -12.11
CA ALA A 26 -12.71 8.65 -11.91
C ALA A 26 -11.18 8.66 -11.83
N GLU A 27 -10.55 7.76 -11.05
CA GLU A 27 -9.09 7.64 -10.98
C GLU A 27 -8.49 7.24 -12.33
N GLY A 28 -9.14 6.33 -13.07
CA GLY A 28 -8.74 5.97 -14.42
C GLY A 28 -8.80 7.16 -15.39
N CYS A 29 -9.88 7.96 -15.35
CA CYS A 29 -10.01 9.17 -16.16
C CYS A 29 -9.00 10.26 -15.76
N VAL A 30 -8.76 10.45 -14.47
CA VAL A 30 -7.76 11.40 -13.96
C VAL A 30 -6.37 10.99 -14.40
N LEU A 31 -6.01 9.71 -14.26
CA LEU A 31 -4.72 9.19 -14.75
C LEU A 31 -4.57 9.31 -16.27
N ALA A 32 -5.65 9.07 -17.03
CA ALA A 32 -5.65 9.27 -18.47
C ALA A 32 -5.46 10.75 -18.83
N LEU A 33 -6.11 11.67 -18.11
CA LEU A 33 -5.95 13.11 -18.29
C LEU A 33 -4.53 13.57 -17.93
N PHE A 34 -3.95 13.09 -16.83
CA PHE A 34 -2.54 13.32 -16.50
C PHE A 34 -1.58 12.77 -17.56
N ALA A 35 -1.90 11.62 -18.17
CA ALA A 35 -1.11 11.08 -19.27
C ALA A 35 -1.17 11.98 -20.50
N ILE A 36 -2.37 12.46 -20.87
CA ILE A 36 -2.57 13.36 -22.02
C ILE A 36 -1.83 14.68 -21.78
N ILE A 37 -2.04 15.30 -20.62
CA ILE A 37 -1.33 16.54 -20.25
C ILE A 37 0.18 16.30 -20.25
N GLY A 38 0.64 15.19 -19.69
CA GLY A 38 2.06 14.82 -19.68
C GLY A 38 2.65 14.73 -21.08
N VAL A 39 1.96 14.07 -22.01
CA VAL A 39 2.37 13.97 -23.42
C VAL A 39 2.36 15.32 -24.12
N ILE A 40 1.32 16.14 -23.94
CA ILE A 40 1.23 17.49 -24.52
C ILE A 40 2.39 18.37 -24.04
N LEU A 41 2.68 18.34 -22.74
CA LEU A 41 3.80 19.10 -22.16
C LEU A 41 5.14 18.65 -22.72
N ILE A 42 5.38 17.34 -22.83
CA ILE A 42 6.62 16.80 -23.39
C ILE A 42 6.77 17.20 -24.86
N LEU A 43 5.74 16.99 -25.68
CA LEU A 43 5.80 17.29 -27.12
C LEU A 43 5.91 18.79 -27.37
N GLY A 44 5.10 19.60 -26.67
CA GLY A 44 5.11 21.05 -26.80
C GLY A 44 6.45 21.67 -26.38
N ALA A 45 6.98 21.25 -25.22
CA ALA A 45 8.29 21.72 -24.76
C ALA A 45 9.42 21.28 -25.70
N SER A 46 9.42 20.02 -26.13
CA SER A 46 10.47 19.50 -27.03
C SER A 46 10.44 20.19 -28.39
N GLY A 47 9.24 20.39 -28.97
CA GLY A 47 9.06 21.10 -30.23
C GLY A 47 9.49 22.56 -30.13
N TYR A 48 9.13 23.23 -29.03
CA TYR A 48 9.53 24.62 -28.79
C TYR A 48 11.05 24.77 -28.64
N ILE A 49 11.69 23.89 -27.86
CA ILE A 49 13.16 23.87 -27.73
C ILE A 49 13.82 23.62 -29.08
N GLY A 50 13.32 22.65 -29.86
CA GLY A 50 13.85 22.35 -31.19
C GLY A 50 13.75 23.54 -32.15
N LEU A 51 12.65 24.29 -32.09
CA LEU A 51 12.42 25.47 -32.93
C LEU A 51 13.37 26.63 -32.54
N GLN A 52 13.57 26.88 -31.25
CA GLN A 52 14.55 27.86 -30.78
C GLN A 52 16.00 27.51 -31.20
N VAL A 53 16.35 26.22 -31.14
CA VAL A 53 17.67 25.74 -31.60
C VAL A 53 17.83 25.91 -33.10
N TYR A 54 16.79 25.61 -33.88
CA TYR A 54 16.79 25.76 -35.34
C TYR A 54 16.91 27.23 -35.78
N GLU A 55 16.18 28.13 -35.12
CA GLU A 55 16.20 29.57 -35.42
C GLU A 55 17.42 30.29 -34.82
N GLY A 56 18.16 29.64 -33.92
CA GLY A 56 19.28 30.25 -33.20
C GLY A 56 18.87 31.35 -32.22
N THR A 57 17.58 31.45 -31.88
CA THR A 57 17.00 32.51 -31.04
C THR A 57 16.93 32.06 -29.57
N TYR A 58 18.08 32.03 -28.89
CA TYR A 58 18.17 31.56 -27.50
C TYR A 58 17.70 32.64 -26.51
N VAL A 59 16.42 32.61 -26.15
CA VAL A 59 15.91 33.44 -25.04
C VAL A 59 15.92 32.60 -23.77
N PHE A 60 16.79 32.96 -22.84
CA PHE A 60 17.05 32.21 -21.62
C PHE A 60 15.77 31.88 -20.82
N SER A 61 14.88 32.87 -20.63
CA SER A 61 13.61 32.69 -19.93
C SER A 61 12.70 31.66 -20.62
N ASN A 62 12.71 31.62 -21.95
CA ASN A 62 11.84 30.74 -22.73
C ASN A 62 12.35 29.29 -22.68
N LEU A 63 13.67 29.10 -22.77
CA LEU A 63 14.30 27.79 -22.59
C LEU A 63 14.07 27.25 -21.18
N LEU A 64 14.14 28.10 -20.15
CA LEU A 64 13.86 27.72 -18.77
C LEU A 64 12.40 27.30 -18.58
N ILE A 65 11.44 28.06 -19.11
CA ILE A 65 10.01 27.71 -19.04
C ILE A 65 9.73 26.40 -19.77
N ALA A 66 10.22 26.22 -20.99
CA ALA A 66 10.03 24.98 -21.76
C ALA A 66 10.63 23.77 -21.03
N SER A 67 11.80 23.94 -20.42
CA SER A 67 12.48 22.93 -19.62
C SER A 67 11.66 22.50 -18.39
N LEU A 68 11.09 23.46 -17.67
CA LEU A 68 10.21 23.17 -16.52
C LEU A 68 8.97 22.38 -16.96
N LEU A 69 8.34 22.77 -18.06
CA LEU A 69 7.18 22.08 -18.62
C LEU A 69 7.51 20.63 -19.01
N LEU A 70 8.68 20.39 -19.59
CA LEU A 70 9.16 19.05 -19.93
C LEU A 70 9.32 18.19 -18.66
N CYS A 71 9.94 18.73 -17.60
CA CYS A 71 10.08 18.05 -16.31
C CYS A 71 8.72 17.70 -15.69
N PHE A 72 7.76 18.64 -15.68
CA PHE A 72 6.40 18.39 -15.20
C PHE A 72 5.69 17.31 -16.02
N GLY A 73 5.86 17.32 -17.35
CA GLY A 73 5.30 16.28 -18.22
C GLY A 73 5.87 14.89 -17.93
N LEU A 74 7.18 14.79 -17.70
CA LEU A 74 7.84 13.54 -17.32
C LEU A 74 7.41 13.04 -15.93
N LEU A 75 7.23 13.93 -14.95
CA LEU A 75 6.70 13.57 -13.63
C LEU A 75 5.26 13.07 -13.71
N ALA A 76 4.42 13.71 -14.52
CA ALA A 76 3.05 13.26 -14.77
C ALA A 76 3.05 11.85 -15.39
N MET A 77 3.91 11.60 -16.39
CA MET A 77 4.07 10.27 -16.99
C MET A 77 4.59 9.23 -15.99
N LEU A 78 5.54 9.60 -15.13
CA LEU A 78 6.03 8.72 -14.07
C LEU A 78 4.90 8.33 -13.11
N ALA A 79 4.10 9.29 -12.64
CA ALA A 79 2.96 9.05 -11.77
C ALA A 79 1.92 8.10 -12.41
N VAL A 80 1.61 8.29 -13.69
CA VAL A 80 0.68 7.39 -14.41
C VAL A 80 1.24 5.97 -14.53
N THR A 81 2.53 5.82 -14.77
CA THR A 81 3.14 4.47 -14.90
C THR A 81 3.20 3.72 -13.57
N THR A 82 3.25 4.42 -12.43
CA THR A 82 3.32 3.79 -11.10
C THR A 82 1.94 3.43 -10.53
N GLN A 83 0.88 4.15 -10.91
CA GLN A 83 -0.46 4.01 -10.31
C GLN A 83 -1.49 3.24 -11.16
N ARG A 84 -1.07 2.39 -12.11
CA ARG A 84 -2.01 1.74 -13.04
C ARG A 84 -3.15 0.99 -12.30
N PRO A 85 -4.42 1.44 -12.43
CA PRO A 85 -5.54 0.78 -11.79
C PRO A 85 -5.75 -0.57 -12.47
N LYS A 86 -5.70 -1.63 -11.68
CA LYS A 86 -5.93 -3.00 -12.15
C LYS A 86 -7.27 -3.47 -11.62
N LYS A 87 -8.15 -3.88 -12.53
CA LYS A 87 -9.41 -4.54 -12.18
C LYS A 87 -9.08 -5.88 -11.57
N THR A 88 -9.56 -6.10 -10.34
CA THR A 88 -9.32 -7.37 -9.63
C THR A 88 -10.61 -7.78 -8.95
N LYS A 89 -10.98 -9.06 -9.11
CA LYS A 89 -12.07 -9.67 -8.37
C LYS A 89 -11.49 -10.50 -7.22
N ALA A 90 -12.09 -10.34 -6.05
CA ALA A 90 -11.83 -11.18 -4.90
C ALA A 90 -13.17 -11.65 -4.32
N THR A 91 -13.21 -12.91 -3.90
CA THR A 91 -14.39 -13.56 -3.34
C THR A 91 -14.06 -14.05 -1.94
N VAL A 92 -14.87 -13.64 -0.97
CA VAL A 92 -14.90 -14.20 0.38
C VAL A 92 -16.11 -15.12 0.44
N THR A 93 -15.91 -16.39 0.76
CA THR A 93 -16.98 -17.36 0.95
C THR A 93 -17.01 -17.75 2.42
N LEU A 94 -18.15 -17.55 3.07
CA LEU A 94 -18.40 -17.95 4.44
C LEU A 94 -19.19 -19.26 4.42
N ASP A 95 -18.58 -20.34 4.89
CA ASP A 95 -19.22 -21.64 5.06
C ASP A 95 -19.39 -21.91 6.55
N ALA A 96 -20.60 -21.71 7.07
CA ALA A 96 -20.90 -21.94 8.48
C ALA A 96 -20.98 -23.43 8.84
N LYS A 97 -21.19 -24.32 7.85
CA LYS A 97 -21.25 -25.78 8.09
C LYS A 97 -19.86 -26.38 8.22
N GLU A 98 -18.98 -25.97 7.32
CA GLU A 98 -17.57 -26.35 7.34
C GLU A 98 -16.77 -25.46 8.31
N GLU A 99 -17.40 -24.52 9.00
CA GLU A 99 -16.77 -23.58 9.94
C GLU A 99 -15.55 -22.82 9.38
N VAL A 100 -15.58 -22.45 8.10
CA VAL A 100 -14.46 -21.78 7.40
C VAL A 100 -14.86 -20.52 6.67
N LEU A 101 -13.90 -19.58 6.62
CA LEU A 101 -13.87 -18.46 5.69
C LEU A 101 -12.83 -18.74 4.61
N LEU A 102 -13.26 -18.74 3.35
CA LEU A 102 -12.41 -18.91 2.18
C LEU A 102 -12.26 -17.59 1.44
N TYR A 103 -11.02 -17.11 1.32
CA TYR A 103 -10.67 -15.96 0.51
C TYR A 103 -9.97 -16.40 -0.78
N GLN A 104 -10.51 -16.01 -1.92
CA GLN A 104 -9.90 -16.28 -3.23
C GLN A 104 -9.83 -15.00 -4.05
N GLN A 105 -8.67 -14.76 -4.64
CA GLN A 105 -8.43 -13.64 -5.54
C GLN A 105 -8.11 -14.14 -6.95
N ASP A 106 -8.49 -13.37 -7.97
CA ASP A 106 -8.06 -13.62 -9.34
C ASP A 106 -6.54 -13.79 -9.44
N GLY A 107 -6.11 -14.95 -9.93
CA GLY A 107 -4.69 -15.31 -10.10
C GLY A 107 -4.06 -16.06 -8.92
N MET A 108 -4.83 -16.44 -7.89
CA MET A 108 -4.40 -17.42 -6.89
C MET A 108 -4.76 -18.85 -7.30
N ASP A 109 -3.79 -19.75 -7.14
CA ASP A 109 -3.98 -21.19 -7.40
C ASP A 109 -4.81 -21.86 -6.29
N GLN A 110 -4.78 -21.33 -5.06
CA GLN A 110 -5.49 -21.86 -3.90
C GLN A 110 -6.17 -20.74 -3.10
N ALA A 111 -7.34 -21.04 -2.52
CA ALA A 111 -8.02 -20.14 -1.61
C ALA A 111 -7.31 -20.12 -0.25
N PHE A 112 -7.15 -18.93 0.32
CA PHE A 112 -6.72 -18.74 1.70
C PHE A 112 -7.88 -19.10 2.63
N MET A 113 -7.65 -20.00 3.58
CA MET A 113 -8.68 -20.51 4.48
C MET A 113 -8.39 -20.04 5.90
N ILE A 114 -9.41 -19.48 6.56
CA ILE A 114 -9.39 -19.11 7.98
C ILE A 114 -10.49 -19.91 8.67
N GLY A 115 -10.14 -20.67 9.70
CA GLY A 115 -11.13 -21.36 10.52
C GLY A 115 -11.93 -20.37 11.37
N LEU A 116 -13.25 -20.45 11.36
CA LEU A 116 -14.12 -19.55 12.15
C LEU A 116 -13.91 -19.71 13.66
N GLY A 117 -13.31 -20.82 14.13
CA GLY A 117 -12.89 -20.98 15.53
C GLY A 117 -11.82 -20.00 16.00
N SER A 118 -11.05 -19.37 15.10
CA SER A 118 -10.12 -18.29 15.43
C SER A 118 -10.81 -16.93 15.46
N ALA A 119 -12.08 -16.81 15.03
CA ALA A 119 -12.84 -15.58 15.12
C ALA A 119 -13.24 -15.28 16.58
N SER A 120 -13.27 -13.99 16.91
CA SER A 120 -13.72 -13.48 18.21
C SER A 120 -15.09 -12.82 18.09
N HIS A 121 -15.25 -11.87 17.18
CA HIS A 121 -16.49 -11.14 16.96
C HIS A 121 -16.50 -10.46 15.57
N LEU A 122 -17.66 -9.96 15.17
CA LEU A 122 -17.83 -9.05 14.04
C LEU A 122 -17.77 -7.62 14.56
N ALA A 123 -17.04 -6.73 13.87
CA ALA A 123 -16.97 -5.32 14.22
C ALA A 123 -17.64 -4.48 13.13
N PHE A 124 -18.60 -3.63 13.52
CA PHE A 124 -19.20 -2.62 12.66
C PHE A 124 -18.55 -1.26 12.89
N THR A 125 -18.02 -0.67 11.82
CA THR A 125 -17.27 0.58 11.87
C THR A 125 -17.87 1.62 10.93
N HIS A 126 -17.82 2.87 11.36
CA HIS A 126 -18.24 4.03 10.58
C HIS A 126 -17.09 5.03 10.48
N GLU A 127 -16.73 5.40 9.25
CA GLU A 127 -15.72 6.40 8.96
C GLU A 127 -16.34 7.51 8.09
N ARG A 128 -16.22 8.76 8.54
CA ARG A 128 -16.61 9.92 7.74
C ARG A 128 -15.39 10.47 7.01
N ARG A 129 -15.37 10.33 5.68
CA ARG A 129 -14.27 10.78 4.83
C ARG A 129 -14.58 12.14 4.24
N SER A 130 -13.66 13.10 4.38
CA SER A 130 -13.73 14.37 3.69
C SER A 130 -13.16 14.22 2.27
N ASN A 131 -13.99 14.50 1.27
CA ASN A 131 -13.53 14.74 -0.09
C ASN A 131 -13.35 16.24 -0.27
N GLN A 132 -12.10 16.69 -0.23
CA GLN A 132 -11.77 18.05 -0.67
C GLN A 132 -11.74 18.07 -2.19
N ASN A 133 -12.78 18.64 -2.80
CA ASN A 133 -12.71 19.05 -4.19
C ASN A 133 -11.94 20.37 -4.28
N SER A 134 -11.17 20.54 -5.35
CA SER A 134 -10.38 21.75 -5.64
C SER A 134 -11.22 23.03 -5.76
N SER A 135 -12.55 22.94 -5.74
CA SER A 135 -13.51 24.05 -5.83
C SER A 135 -14.09 24.53 -4.49
N GLY A 136 -13.46 24.20 -3.35
CA GLY A 136 -13.81 24.77 -2.04
C GLY A 136 -15.04 24.19 -1.34
N ASN A 137 -15.82 23.31 -2.00
CA ASN A 137 -16.90 22.56 -1.34
C ASN A 137 -16.34 21.27 -0.72
N SER A 138 -16.40 21.17 0.61
CA SER A 138 -16.16 19.93 1.34
C SER A 138 -17.40 19.03 1.22
N SER A 139 -17.26 17.93 0.50
CA SER A 139 -18.25 16.85 0.54
C SER A 139 -17.78 15.79 1.53
N TYR A 140 -18.70 15.21 2.28
CA TYR A 140 -18.40 14.08 3.15
C TYR A 140 -18.95 12.81 2.51
N THR A 141 -18.18 11.72 2.59
CA THR A 141 -18.63 10.38 2.27
C THR A 141 -18.62 9.57 3.55
N ASP A 142 -19.78 9.10 3.96
CA ASP A 142 -19.91 8.20 5.09
C ASP A 142 -19.68 6.76 4.61
N VAL A 143 -18.70 6.10 5.20
CA VAL A 143 -18.28 4.74 4.86
C VAL A 143 -18.60 3.84 6.03
N TYR A 144 -19.43 2.84 5.80
CA TYR A 144 -19.78 1.80 6.76
C TYR A 144 -19.10 0.50 6.34
N ALA A 145 -18.33 -0.11 7.25
CA ALA A 145 -17.59 -1.34 6.96
C ALA A 145 -17.73 -2.35 8.09
N VAL A 146 -17.79 -3.63 7.70
CA VAL A 146 -17.79 -4.75 8.64
C VAL A 146 -16.51 -5.56 8.51
N PHE A 147 -15.95 -5.87 9.67
CA PHE A 147 -14.76 -6.69 9.82
C PHE A 147 -15.10 -7.95 10.62
N LEU A 148 -14.44 -9.05 10.27
CA LEU A 148 -14.28 -10.19 11.15
C LEU A 148 -13.00 -9.98 11.96
N ILE A 149 -13.12 -9.95 13.29
CA ILE A 149 -11.98 -9.78 14.19
C ILE A 149 -11.59 -11.15 14.74
N LEU A 150 -10.35 -11.55 14.51
CA LEU A 150 -9.79 -12.80 15.01
C LEU A 150 -9.28 -12.62 16.46
N LYS A 151 -9.09 -13.73 17.18
CA LYS A 151 -8.65 -13.76 18.59
C LYS A 151 -7.24 -13.19 18.79
N ASP A 152 -6.40 -13.27 17.77
CA ASP A 152 -5.08 -12.65 17.72
C ASP A 152 -5.16 -11.11 17.56
N GLY A 153 -6.34 -10.56 17.24
CA GLY A 153 -6.59 -9.15 16.93
C GLY A 153 -6.44 -8.79 15.44
N THR A 154 -6.34 -9.78 14.56
CA THR A 154 -6.36 -9.55 13.10
C THR A 154 -7.72 -9.03 12.65
N HIS A 155 -7.69 -7.95 11.87
CA HIS A 155 -8.87 -7.36 11.25
C HIS A 155 -9.02 -7.89 9.82
N PHE A 156 -10.10 -8.61 9.56
CA PHE A 156 -10.39 -9.13 8.23
C PHE A 156 -11.63 -8.43 7.65
N TRP A 157 -11.42 -7.48 6.74
CA TRP A 157 -12.50 -6.76 6.07
C TRP A 157 -13.39 -7.73 5.29
N LEU A 158 -14.71 -7.65 5.48
CA LEU A 158 -15.69 -8.46 4.74
C LEU A 158 -16.34 -7.65 3.61
N TYR A 159 -16.95 -6.52 3.96
CA TYR A 159 -17.67 -5.69 3.01
C TYR A 159 -17.72 -4.21 3.44
N GLU A 160 -18.03 -3.33 2.47
CA GLU A 160 -18.21 -1.89 2.69
C GLU A 160 -19.46 -1.37 1.94
N VAL A 161 -20.14 -0.40 2.54
CA VAL A 161 -21.27 0.34 1.96
C VAL A 161 -21.04 1.83 2.17
N THR A 162 -21.24 2.62 1.12
CA THR A 162 -21.05 4.08 1.15
C THR A 162 -22.39 4.82 1.10
N ASN A 163 -22.53 5.86 1.93
CA ASN A 163 -23.68 6.77 2.00
C ASN A 163 -25.06 6.08 2.13
N LYS A 164 -25.11 4.83 2.63
CA LYS A 164 -26.34 4.06 2.84
C LYS A 164 -26.27 3.29 4.16
N LYS A 165 -26.51 4.00 5.26
CA LYS A 165 -26.45 3.44 6.62
C LYS A 165 -27.38 2.24 6.80
N ASP A 166 -28.66 2.38 6.44
CA ASP A 166 -29.67 1.34 6.68
C ASP A 166 -29.31 0.04 5.98
N ARG A 167 -28.83 0.14 4.72
CA ARG A 167 -28.36 -1.03 3.97
C ARG A 167 -27.14 -1.69 4.60
N ALA A 168 -26.22 -0.90 5.16
CA ALA A 168 -25.05 -1.43 5.86
C ALA A 168 -25.46 -2.19 7.13
N ILE A 169 -26.46 -1.68 7.86
CA ILE A 169 -27.00 -2.33 9.07
C ILE A 169 -27.68 -3.65 8.71
N GLU A 170 -28.56 -3.64 7.70
CA GLU A 170 -29.23 -4.87 7.22
C GLU A 170 -28.23 -5.97 6.91
N LEU A 171 -27.17 -5.65 6.16
CA LEU A 171 -26.14 -6.62 5.78
C LEU A 171 -25.31 -7.09 6.99
N ALA A 172 -25.06 -6.22 7.97
CA ALA A 172 -24.32 -6.57 9.18
C ALA A 172 -25.11 -7.59 10.00
N VAL A 173 -26.43 -7.37 10.13
CA VAL A 173 -27.34 -8.28 10.81
C VAL A 173 -27.49 -9.59 10.03
N GLU A 174 -27.56 -9.56 8.70
CA GLU A 174 -27.61 -10.77 7.86
C GLU A 174 -26.38 -11.67 8.08
N ILE A 175 -25.18 -11.07 8.09
CA ILE A 175 -23.93 -11.79 8.37
C ILE A 175 -23.88 -12.28 9.83
N GLN A 176 -24.35 -11.46 10.77
CA GLN A 176 -24.44 -11.84 12.18
C GLN A 176 -25.36 -13.04 12.38
N GLN A 177 -26.53 -13.06 11.75
CA GLN A 177 -27.48 -14.17 11.84
C GLN A 177 -26.92 -15.45 11.19
N TYR A 178 -26.25 -15.31 10.06
CA TYR A 178 -25.64 -16.45 9.36
C TYR A 178 -24.49 -17.09 10.16
N LEU A 179 -23.60 -16.26 10.72
CA LEU A 179 -22.46 -16.71 11.52
C LEU A 179 -22.80 -16.94 13.00
N GLY A 180 -23.90 -16.42 13.51
CA GLY A 180 -24.25 -16.51 14.92
C GLY A 180 -23.24 -15.86 15.89
N MET A 181 -22.34 -14.99 15.41
CA MET A 181 -21.29 -14.34 16.22
C MET A 181 -21.79 -13.04 16.86
N LYS A 182 -21.09 -12.57 17.90
CA LYS A 182 -21.35 -11.26 18.49
C LYS A 182 -21.00 -10.15 17.48
N LEU A 183 -21.89 -9.16 17.33
CA LEU A 183 -21.62 -7.94 16.59
C LEU A 183 -21.29 -6.83 17.57
N GLU A 184 -20.02 -6.42 17.62
CA GLU A 184 -19.60 -5.23 18.34
C GLU A 184 -19.81 -4.02 17.45
N ASP A 185 -20.62 -3.08 17.95
CA ASP A 185 -20.95 -1.89 17.20
C ASP A 185 -20.45 -0.63 17.90
N SER A 186 -19.65 0.12 17.16
CA SER A 186 -19.14 1.45 17.55
C SER A 186 -20.23 2.55 17.54
N GLN A 187 -21.42 2.29 16.98
CA GLN A 187 -22.49 3.27 16.75
C GLN A 187 -23.78 3.04 17.56
N GLY A 188 -23.85 2.02 18.44
CA GLY A 188 -25.00 1.79 19.33
C GLY A 188 -26.28 1.23 18.66
N ILE A 189 -26.17 0.47 17.57
CA ILE A 189 -27.22 -0.21 16.78
C ILE A 189 -28.06 -1.20 17.62
N GLY A 190 -27.69 -1.49 18.87
CA GLY A 190 -28.50 -2.32 19.77
C GLY A 190 -28.45 -3.82 19.43
N ALA A 191 -27.58 -4.24 18.52
CA ALA A 191 -27.40 -5.63 18.10
C ALA A 191 -26.32 -6.38 18.92
N SER A 192 -26.20 -6.12 20.22
CA SER A 192 -25.32 -6.91 21.10
C SER A 192 -26.06 -8.15 21.61
N ALA A 193 -26.44 -9.06 20.71
CA ALA A 193 -26.82 -10.41 21.12
C ALA A 193 -25.55 -11.18 21.49
N GLU A 194 -25.61 -11.96 22.57
CA GLU A 194 -24.57 -12.93 22.92
C GLU A 194 -24.34 -13.89 21.73
N ALA A 195 -23.09 -14.34 21.55
CA ALA A 195 -22.76 -15.25 20.46
C ALA A 195 -23.61 -16.53 20.59
N SER A 196 -24.41 -16.80 19.56
CA SER A 196 -25.31 -17.97 19.51
C SER A 196 -24.61 -19.25 19.06
N ARG A 197 -23.40 -19.14 18.50
CA ARG A 197 -22.59 -20.27 18.02
C ARG A 197 -21.15 -20.15 18.50
N SER A 198 -20.60 -21.26 19.00
CA SER A 198 -19.17 -21.45 19.21
C SER A 198 -18.62 -22.32 18.08
N TYR A 199 -17.51 -21.89 17.49
CA TYR A 199 -16.84 -22.61 16.41
C TYR A 199 -15.62 -23.35 16.95
N GLN A 200 -15.37 -24.56 16.43
CA GLN A 200 -14.17 -25.31 16.78
C GLN A 200 -12.96 -24.77 16.02
N ARG A 201 -11.78 -24.88 16.64
CA ARG A 201 -10.53 -24.48 15.98
C ARG A 201 -10.23 -25.47 14.87
N GLN A 202 -10.27 -24.99 13.63
CA GLN A 202 -9.79 -25.74 12.48
C GLN A 202 -8.35 -25.35 12.16
N GLU A 203 -7.59 -26.31 11.62
CA GLU A 203 -6.24 -26.05 11.13
C GLU A 203 -6.29 -25.12 9.91
N GLU A 204 -5.50 -24.04 9.97
CA GLU A 204 -5.31 -23.17 8.82
C GLU A 204 -4.50 -23.93 7.75
N ASN A 205 -4.81 -23.71 6.48
CA ASN A 205 -4.01 -24.30 5.42
C ASN A 205 -2.64 -23.60 5.38
N HIS A 206 -1.55 -24.30 5.66
CA HIS A 206 -0.18 -23.73 5.64
C HIS A 206 0.55 -23.93 4.30
N ASN A 207 -0.08 -24.54 3.29
CA ASN A 207 0.57 -24.89 2.01
C ASN A 207 0.54 -23.73 1.00
N PHE A 208 1.22 -22.63 1.31
CA PHE A 208 1.32 -21.49 0.41
C PHE A 208 2.56 -21.57 -0.47
N ARG A 209 2.40 -21.25 -1.76
CA ARG A 209 3.51 -21.21 -2.71
C ARG A 209 4.11 -19.81 -2.79
N ALA A 210 5.37 -19.68 -2.36
CA ALA A 210 6.14 -18.46 -2.56
C ALA A 210 6.31 -18.15 -4.06
N SER A 211 6.14 -16.88 -4.44
CA SER A 211 6.48 -16.40 -5.78
C SER A 211 7.99 -16.19 -5.93
N ALA A 212 8.43 -16.02 -7.17
CA ALA A 212 9.80 -15.62 -7.49
C ALA A 212 10.17 -14.20 -7.00
N GLN A 213 9.24 -13.46 -6.38
CA GLN A 213 9.48 -12.12 -5.82
C GLN A 213 9.86 -12.15 -4.33
N LEU A 214 9.54 -13.23 -3.61
CA LEU A 214 10.05 -13.48 -2.26
C LEU A 214 11.41 -14.15 -2.36
N LYS A 215 12.47 -13.50 -1.86
CA LYS A 215 13.78 -14.11 -1.69
C LYS A 215 13.94 -14.53 -0.24
N THR A 216 14.13 -15.83 -0.03
CA THR A 216 14.53 -16.42 1.25
C THR A 216 16.02 -16.76 1.20
N GLN A 217 16.76 -16.42 2.25
CA GLN A 217 18.16 -16.79 2.38
C GLN A 217 18.46 -17.10 3.85
N THR A 218 19.09 -18.23 4.12
CA THR A 218 19.58 -18.54 5.47
C THR A 218 20.84 -17.70 5.72
N VAL A 219 20.85 -16.96 6.83
CA VAL A 219 21.95 -16.09 7.25
C VAL A 219 22.36 -16.47 8.66
N GLN A 220 23.58 -16.13 9.08
CA GLN A 220 23.99 -16.30 10.48
C GLN A 220 23.02 -15.52 11.38
N GLY A 221 22.26 -16.24 12.21
CA GLY A 221 21.24 -15.67 13.11
C GLY A 221 19.79 -15.87 12.68
N GLY A 222 19.49 -16.44 11.51
CA GLY A 222 18.11 -16.77 11.13
C GLY A 222 17.83 -16.87 9.63
N THR A 223 16.55 -16.76 9.27
CA THR A 223 16.11 -16.73 7.87
C THR A 223 15.80 -15.30 7.43
N GLU A 224 16.47 -14.81 6.39
CA GLU A 224 16.24 -13.50 5.78
C GLU A 224 15.13 -13.58 4.74
N TYR A 225 14.11 -12.76 4.91
CA TYR A 225 13.00 -12.53 3.99
C TYR A 225 13.16 -11.16 3.33
N THR A 226 13.20 -11.15 1.99
CA THR A 226 13.28 -9.91 1.21
C THR A 226 12.31 -9.96 0.04
N PHE A 227 11.42 -8.96 -0.03
CA PHE A 227 10.61 -8.73 -1.22
C PHE A 227 11.39 -7.97 -2.29
N ARG A 228 11.43 -8.53 -3.49
CA ARG A 228 11.96 -7.86 -4.67
C ARG A 228 10.81 -7.50 -5.58
N LYS A 229 10.58 -6.21 -5.79
CA LYS A 229 9.76 -5.76 -6.92
C LYS A 229 10.63 -5.82 -8.18
N ARG A 230 10.17 -6.49 -9.24
CA ARG A 230 10.82 -6.38 -10.57
C ARG A 230 10.29 -5.13 -11.27
N PRO A 231 11.07 -4.04 -11.37
CA PRO A 231 10.61 -2.88 -12.12
C PRO A 231 10.46 -3.28 -13.59
N SER A 232 9.30 -2.95 -14.17
CA SER A 232 9.04 -3.19 -15.60
C SER A 232 10.04 -2.41 -16.45
N PHE A 233 10.27 -2.87 -17.69
CA PHE A 233 11.09 -2.13 -18.65
C PHE A 233 10.60 -0.69 -18.82
N SER A 234 9.28 -0.49 -18.95
CA SER A 234 8.68 0.85 -19.04
C SER A 234 9.04 1.72 -17.83
N HIS A 235 8.99 1.16 -16.62
CA HIS A 235 9.32 1.92 -15.40
C HIS A 235 10.80 2.29 -15.34
N ARG A 236 11.70 1.35 -15.71
CA ARG A 236 13.15 1.64 -15.80
C ARG A 236 13.45 2.68 -16.86
N PHE A 237 12.79 2.60 -18.01
CA PHE A 237 12.96 3.54 -19.11
C PHE A 237 12.44 4.93 -18.75
N THR A 238 11.25 5.03 -18.16
CA THR A 238 10.71 6.31 -17.65
C THR A 238 11.63 6.90 -16.58
N LEU A 239 12.19 6.08 -15.69
CA LEU A 239 13.16 6.55 -14.70
C LEU A 239 14.45 7.04 -15.30
N PHE A 240 14.96 6.33 -16.31
CA PHE A 240 16.13 6.76 -17.05
C PHE A 240 15.87 8.09 -17.75
N LEU A 241 14.73 8.26 -18.42
CA LEU A 241 14.34 9.53 -19.04
C LEU A 241 14.21 10.66 -18.02
N VAL A 242 13.51 10.40 -16.90
CA VAL A 242 13.40 11.38 -15.80
C VAL A 242 14.80 11.75 -15.31
N ALA A 243 15.67 10.79 -15.00
CA ALA A 243 17.03 11.10 -14.56
C ALA A 243 17.82 11.88 -15.61
N TYR A 244 17.81 11.45 -16.88
CA TYR A 244 18.54 12.07 -17.97
C TYR A 244 18.11 13.52 -18.21
N PHE A 245 16.81 13.80 -18.28
CA PHE A 245 16.31 15.16 -18.47
C PHE A 245 16.48 16.02 -17.22
N PHE A 246 16.30 15.46 -16.03
CA PHE A 246 16.48 16.20 -14.78
C PHE A 246 17.95 16.50 -14.46
N THR A 247 18.92 15.74 -14.97
CA THR A 247 20.34 16.11 -14.86
C THR A 247 20.81 16.92 -16.06
N GLY A 248 20.42 16.53 -17.27
CA GLY A 248 20.89 17.13 -18.51
C GLY A 248 20.41 18.56 -18.72
N ILE A 249 19.13 18.83 -18.46
CA ILE A 249 18.58 20.17 -18.69
C ILE A 249 19.20 21.20 -17.74
N PRO A 250 19.27 20.97 -16.42
CA PRO A 250 19.86 21.98 -15.54
C PRO A 250 21.36 22.17 -15.77
N THR A 251 22.10 21.12 -16.14
CA THR A 251 23.52 21.26 -16.53
C THR A 251 23.67 22.10 -17.79
N PHE A 252 22.83 21.89 -18.81
CA PHE A 252 22.83 22.70 -20.04
C PHE A 252 22.45 24.17 -19.79
N ILE A 253 21.45 24.40 -18.94
CA ILE A 253 21.06 25.75 -18.52
C ILE A 253 22.21 26.42 -17.76
N LEU A 254 22.87 25.70 -16.84
CA LEU A 254 23.98 26.22 -16.07
C LEU A 254 25.16 26.63 -16.97
N THR A 255 25.53 25.79 -17.95
CA THR A 255 26.59 26.12 -18.91
C THR A 255 26.24 27.34 -19.74
N MET A 256 25.00 27.44 -20.24
CA MET A 256 24.52 28.61 -20.99
C MET A 256 24.54 29.90 -20.16
N VAL A 257 24.21 29.84 -18.87
CA VAL A 257 24.24 31.03 -17.99
C VAL A 257 25.68 31.45 -17.67
N MET A 258 26.56 30.47 -17.43
CA MET A 258 27.97 30.72 -17.18
C MET A 258 28.66 31.37 -18.40
N ASP A 259 28.39 30.86 -19.60
CA ASP A 259 29.00 31.36 -20.84
C ASP A 259 28.49 32.76 -21.22
N ASN A 260 27.23 33.10 -20.89
CA ASN A 260 26.63 34.40 -21.22
C ASN A 260 26.79 35.48 -20.12
N GLY A 261 27.58 35.23 -19.06
CA GLY A 261 27.91 36.23 -18.04
C GLY A 261 26.73 36.77 -17.21
N GLY A 262 25.57 36.10 -17.27
CA GLY A 262 24.32 36.58 -16.68
C GLY A 262 24.20 36.29 -15.18
N GLY A 263 24.82 37.12 -14.33
CA GLY A 263 24.75 36.97 -12.86
C GLY A 263 23.33 36.92 -12.28
N PHE A 264 22.35 37.58 -12.93
CA PHE A 264 20.94 37.59 -12.51
C PHE A 264 20.23 36.25 -12.78
N GLY A 265 20.66 35.50 -13.81
CA GLY A 265 20.09 34.19 -14.15
C GLY A 265 20.46 33.11 -13.13
N LEU A 266 21.65 33.18 -12.54
CA LEU A 266 22.13 32.23 -11.52
C LEU A 266 21.23 32.20 -10.28
N TRP A 267 20.74 33.36 -9.83
CA TRP A 267 19.87 33.47 -8.64
C TRP A 267 18.52 32.76 -8.79
N PHE A 268 18.01 32.62 -10.02
CA PHE A 268 16.77 31.87 -10.29
C PHE A 268 17.05 30.40 -10.60
N VAL A 269 18.16 30.08 -11.26
CA VAL A 269 18.51 28.70 -11.65
C VAL A 269 18.92 27.86 -10.45
N ILE A 270 19.70 28.42 -9.52
CA ILE A 270 20.24 27.66 -8.37
C ILE A 270 19.13 27.11 -7.47
N PRO A 271 18.14 27.88 -6.98
CA PRO A 271 17.07 27.34 -6.15
C PRO A 271 16.24 26.27 -6.86
N ILE A 272 15.96 26.49 -8.15
CA ILE A 272 15.23 25.54 -8.99
C ILE A 272 16.02 24.23 -9.12
N LEU A 273 17.33 24.30 -9.39
CA LEU A 273 18.23 23.15 -9.42
C LEU A 273 18.24 22.39 -8.08
N VAL A 274 18.32 23.10 -6.95
CA VAL A 274 18.32 22.50 -5.61
C VAL A 274 17.02 21.74 -5.35
N ILE A 275 15.87 22.33 -5.65
CA ILE A 275 14.57 21.66 -5.52
C ILE A 275 14.50 20.42 -6.43
N PHE A 276 15.01 20.52 -7.66
CA PHE A 276 15.03 19.39 -8.59
C PHE A 276 15.91 18.23 -8.12
N VAL A 277 17.12 18.54 -7.65
CA VAL A 277 18.02 17.54 -7.06
C VAL A 277 17.39 16.90 -5.84
N ALA A 278 16.69 17.68 -5.00
CA ALA A 278 15.96 17.14 -3.85
C ALA A 278 14.85 16.16 -4.26
N ILE A 279 14.07 16.47 -5.31
CA ILE A 279 13.03 15.57 -5.83
C ILE A 279 13.64 14.28 -6.40
N LEU A 280 14.67 14.39 -7.24
CA LEU A 280 15.37 13.20 -7.76
C LEU A 280 15.96 12.35 -6.65
N PHE A 281 16.55 12.99 -5.65
CA PHE A 281 17.12 12.31 -4.49
C PHE A 281 16.04 11.57 -3.71
N LEU A 282 14.88 12.18 -3.48
CA LEU A 282 13.73 11.53 -2.84
C LEU A 282 13.24 10.32 -3.66
N VAL A 283 13.07 10.47 -4.98
CA VAL A 283 12.67 9.37 -5.88
C VAL A 283 13.69 8.24 -5.84
N TYR A 284 14.99 8.57 -5.89
CA TYR A 284 16.08 7.61 -5.76
C TYR A 284 16.05 6.90 -4.40
N LEU A 285 15.85 7.62 -3.30
CA LEU A 285 15.78 7.03 -1.96
C LEU A 285 14.64 6.00 -1.86
N VAL A 286 13.46 6.33 -2.39
CA VAL A 286 12.30 5.42 -2.38
C VAL A 286 12.61 4.13 -3.16
N GLN A 287 13.39 4.21 -4.25
CA GLN A 287 13.66 3.05 -5.10
C GLN A 287 14.90 2.24 -4.72
N ALA A 288 15.93 2.90 -4.21
CA ALA A 288 17.18 2.26 -3.80
C ALA A 288 17.06 1.56 -2.45
N ARG A 289 15.99 1.85 -1.70
CA ARG A 289 15.65 1.20 -0.43
C ARG A 289 15.36 -0.28 -0.64
N GLN A 290 15.94 -1.08 0.23
CA GLN A 290 15.68 -2.51 0.40
C GLN A 290 15.25 -2.74 1.84
N TYR A 291 14.09 -3.34 2.02
CA TYR A 291 13.60 -3.74 3.34
C TYR A 291 13.84 -5.23 3.50
N ARG A 292 14.50 -5.61 4.59
CA ARG A 292 14.88 -7.00 4.91
C ARG A 292 14.41 -7.31 6.31
N VAL A 293 13.83 -8.49 6.50
CA VAL A 293 13.47 -9.00 7.81
C VAL A 293 14.24 -10.30 8.03
N ILE A 294 15.05 -10.34 9.08
CA ILE A 294 15.81 -11.53 9.47
C ILE A 294 15.13 -12.08 10.72
N ALA A 295 14.46 -13.22 10.55
CA ALA A 295 13.77 -13.90 11.63
C ALA A 295 14.69 -14.95 12.25
N GLY A 296 15.10 -14.71 13.49
CA GLY A 296 15.82 -15.66 14.33
C GLY A 296 14.97 -16.13 15.51
N PRO A 297 15.36 -17.22 16.18
CA PRO A 297 14.58 -17.81 17.28
C PRO A 297 14.39 -16.84 18.47
N GLU A 298 15.41 -16.05 18.80
CA GLU A 298 15.38 -15.13 19.95
C GLU A 298 15.01 -13.69 19.60
N ARG A 299 15.24 -13.31 18.34
CA ARG A 299 15.10 -11.92 17.90
C ARG A 299 14.71 -11.80 16.44
N LEU A 300 13.96 -10.75 16.14
CA LEU A 300 13.59 -10.34 14.81
C LEU A 300 14.36 -9.06 14.45
N GLU A 301 15.17 -9.11 13.40
CA GLU A 301 15.89 -7.94 12.91
C GLU A 301 15.22 -7.38 11.65
N ILE A 302 14.86 -6.10 11.69
CA ILE A 302 14.29 -5.36 10.56
C ILE A 302 15.35 -4.38 10.05
N GLN A 303 15.81 -4.57 8.82
CA GLN A 303 16.89 -3.78 8.23
C GLN A 303 16.39 -2.98 7.02
N VAL A 304 16.55 -1.65 7.11
CA VAL A 304 16.41 -0.73 5.98
C VAL A 304 17.80 -0.51 5.39
N LYS A 305 18.04 -1.11 4.23
CA LYS A 305 19.31 -1.00 3.50
C LYS A 305 19.18 -0.18 2.22
N PHE A 306 20.24 0.52 1.86
CA PHE A 306 20.41 1.23 0.60
C PHE A 306 21.61 0.64 -0.14
N ARG A 307 21.54 0.61 -1.47
CA ARG A 307 22.65 0.09 -2.29
C ARG A 307 23.89 0.98 -2.26
N ASN A 308 23.70 2.29 -2.11
CA ASN A 308 24.80 3.25 -2.07
C ASN A 308 25.35 3.34 -0.63
N ALA A 309 26.66 3.19 -0.47
CA ALA A 309 27.33 3.18 0.83
C ALA A 309 27.18 4.49 1.62
N LEU A 310 27.21 5.65 0.94
CA LEU A 310 27.03 6.96 1.59
C LEU A 310 25.62 7.11 2.13
N VAL A 311 24.63 6.70 1.34
CA VAL A 311 23.22 6.72 1.73
C VAL A 311 22.96 5.71 2.84
N GLN A 312 23.56 4.52 2.75
CA GLN A 312 23.49 3.50 3.80
C GLN A 312 24.07 4.00 5.12
N ALA A 313 25.20 4.69 5.12
CA ALA A 313 25.81 5.22 6.33
C ALA A 313 24.93 6.29 7.02
N ARG A 314 24.20 7.08 6.24
CA ARG A 314 23.36 8.19 6.76
C ARG A 314 21.94 7.77 7.12
N LEU A 315 21.31 6.93 6.30
CA LEU A 315 19.89 6.59 6.38
C LEU A 315 19.63 5.11 6.66
N GLY A 316 20.65 4.24 6.58
CA GLY A 316 20.53 2.85 6.93
C GLY A 316 20.17 2.69 8.41
N ARG A 317 19.19 1.81 8.67
CA ARG A 317 18.72 1.53 10.03
C ARG A 317 18.47 0.04 10.20
N THR A 318 18.86 -0.47 11.35
CA THR A 318 18.53 -1.83 11.80
C THR A 318 17.74 -1.70 13.09
N PHE A 319 16.61 -2.39 13.15
CA PHE A 319 15.77 -2.51 14.34
C PHE A 319 15.84 -3.96 14.79
N ILE A 320 15.95 -4.16 16.10
CA ILE A 320 16.00 -5.49 16.69
C ILE A 320 14.85 -5.54 17.68
N LEU A 321 13.95 -6.49 17.50
CA LEU A 321 12.87 -6.80 18.41
C LEU A 321 13.20 -8.14 19.06
N THR A 322 13.14 -8.21 20.39
CA THR A 322 13.26 -9.48 21.10
C THR A 322 11.95 -10.26 21.01
N ARG A 323 12.01 -11.58 21.16
CA ARG A 323 10.81 -12.44 21.16
C ARG A 323 9.75 -11.96 22.14
N GLU A 324 10.15 -11.58 23.36
CA GLU A 324 9.24 -11.09 24.42
C GLU A 324 8.47 -9.81 24.05
N GLN A 325 9.00 -9.03 23.10
CA GLN A 325 8.33 -7.81 22.62
C GLN A 325 7.25 -8.10 21.59
N ILE A 326 7.28 -9.29 20.97
CA ILE A 326 6.37 -9.70 19.90
C ILE A 326 5.26 -10.55 20.53
N GLN A 327 4.03 -10.07 20.47
CA GLN A 327 2.88 -10.77 21.05
C GLN A 327 2.10 -11.60 20.03
N ALA A 328 1.99 -11.11 18.79
CA ALA A 328 1.27 -11.79 17.72
C ALA A 328 1.75 -11.32 16.35
N VAL A 329 1.65 -12.21 15.37
CA VAL A 329 1.91 -11.90 13.96
C VAL A 329 0.59 -11.84 13.21
N ARG A 330 0.16 -10.62 12.85
CA ARG A 330 -1.17 -10.37 12.27
C ARG A 330 -1.12 -10.14 10.77
N LEU A 331 -2.06 -10.72 10.04
CA LEU A 331 -2.28 -10.44 8.63
C LEU A 331 -3.65 -9.79 8.42
N ASN A 332 -3.67 -8.47 8.43
CA ASN A 332 -4.91 -7.70 8.31
C ASN A 332 -5.33 -7.55 6.86
N ARG A 333 -6.64 -7.68 6.60
CA ARG A 333 -7.27 -7.25 5.34
C ARG A 333 -8.01 -5.95 5.61
N LEU A 334 -7.49 -4.85 5.07
CA LEU A 334 -8.03 -3.50 5.28
C LEU A 334 -9.15 -3.16 4.29
N GLN A 335 -9.83 -2.03 4.52
CA GLN A 335 -10.78 -1.44 3.56
C GLN A 335 -10.08 -1.24 2.21
N HIS A 336 -10.79 -1.47 1.10
CA HIS A 336 -10.25 -1.58 -0.27
C HIS A 336 -9.48 -2.88 -0.59
N GLY A 337 -9.38 -3.81 0.37
CA GLY A 337 -8.89 -5.16 0.16
C GLY A 337 -7.37 -5.33 0.16
N ASN A 338 -6.62 -4.31 0.58
CA ASN A 338 -5.18 -4.43 0.77
C ASN A 338 -4.87 -5.36 1.94
N PHE A 339 -3.77 -6.10 1.83
CA PHE A 339 -3.28 -6.99 2.88
C PHE A 339 -2.08 -6.37 3.57
N TRP A 340 -2.10 -6.40 4.89
CA TRP A 340 -1.09 -5.77 5.73
C TRP A 340 -0.56 -6.76 6.78
N LEU A 341 0.71 -7.14 6.64
CA LEU A 341 1.42 -7.94 7.64
C LEU A 341 1.98 -7.00 8.71
N SER A 342 1.61 -7.25 9.95
CA SER A 342 1.98 -6.44 11.11
C SER A 342 2.33 -7.28 12.32
N LEU A 343 3.14 -6.72 13.21
CA LEU A 343 3.45 -7.29 14.51
C LEU A 343 2.73 -6.51 15.60
N SER A 344 2.13 -7.23 16.53
CA SER A 344 1.64 -6.65 17.78
C SER A 344 2.74 -6.64 18.80
N LEU A 345 3.04 -5.46 19.34
CA LEU A 345 4.11 -5.28 20.30
C LEU A 345 3.56 -5.03 21.70
N SER A 346 4.30 -5.51 22.70
CA SER A 346 4.01 -5.27 24.11
C SER A 346 4.10 -3.77 24.47
N PRO A 347 3.31 -3.32 25.47
CA PRO A 347 3.36 -1.93 25.93
C PRO A 347 4.77 -1.57 26.41
N GLY A 348 5.43 -0.61 25.75
CA GLY A 348 6.81 -0.20 26.08
C GLY A 348 7.84 -0.51 24.99
N ALA A 349 7.51 -1.35 24.00
CA ALA A 349 8.31 -1.54 22.79
C ALA A 349 8.14 -0.36 21.81
N ALA A 350 8.45 0.86 22.26
CA ALA A 350 8.31 2.06 21.46
C ALA A 350 9.52 2.22 20.51
N LEU A 351 9.25 2.25 19.21
CA LEU A 351 10.23 2.69 18.22
C LEU A 351 10.43 4.21 18.34
N ASN A 352 11.69 4.66 18.28
CA ASN A 352 12.01 6.08 18.16
C ASN A 352 11.24 6.74 17.00
N ARG A 353 10.83 8.01 17.16
CA ARG A 353 9.96 8.74 16.20
C ARG A 353 10.50 8.80 14.76
N THR A 354 11.82 8.86 14.59
CA THR A 354 12.48 8.83 13.28
C THR A 354 12.51 7.43 12.68
N SER A 355 12.66 6.41 13.53
CA SER A 355 12.61 4.99 13.17
C SER A 355 11.22 4.57 12.72
N SER A 356 10.18 4.96 13.47
CA SER A 356 8.79 4.71 13.09
C SER A 356 8.46 5.41 11.77
N LEU A 357 8.92 6.65 11.58
CA LEU A 357 8.73 7.39 10.36
C LEU A 357 9.43 6.70 9.17
N LEU A 358 10.64 6.16 9.30
CA LEU A 358 11.32 5.46 8.20
C LEU A 358 10.69 4.09 7.89
N VAL A 359 10.25 3.34 8.91
CA VAL A 359 9.50 2.10 8.68
C VAL A 359 8.19 2.42 7.96
N ASN A 360 7.44 3.41 8.43
CA ASN A 360 6.14 3.81 7.90
C ASN A 360 6.21 4.56 6.54
N MET A 361 7.27 5.33 6.27
CA MET A 361 7.47 6.09 5.01
C MET A 361 7.60 5.22 3.76
N GLY A 362 7.75 3.90 3.92
CA GLY A 362 7.73 2.94 2.82
C GLY A 362 6.82 1.74 3.03
N ALA A 363 6.30 1.55 4.25
CA ALA A 363 5.30 0.54 4.61
C ALA A 363 3.88 1.11 4.74
N PHE A 364 3.66 2.29 4.12
CA PHE A 364 2.40 3.01 3.96
C PHE A 364 1.90 3.69 5.25
N GLY A 365 1.59 4.99 5.13
CA GLY A 365 0.97 5.77 6.19
C GLY A 365 -0.46 5.29 6.38
N LYS A 366 -0.77 4.73 7.55
CA LYS A 366 -2.14 4.46 7.96
C LYS A 366 -2.85 5.80 8.19
N ASN A 367 -4.08 5.95 7.70
CA ASN A 367 -5.04 6.81 8.37
C ASN A 367 -5.27 6.19 9.76
N ALA A 368 -5.09 6.98 10.81
CA ALA A 368 -5.16 6.56 12.21
C ALA A 368 -6.52 5.95 12.65
N SER A 369 -7.48 5.79 11.74
CA SER A 369 -8.87 5.39 12.00
C SER A 369 -9.04 3.95 12.51
N LEU A 370 -8.08 3.06 12.30
CA LEU A 370 -8.15 1.66 12.77
C LEU A 370 -7.30 1.41 14.02
N THR A 371 -6.71 2.45 14.61
CA THR A 371 -5.75 2.35 15.74
C THR A 371 -6.37 2.73 17.08
N THR A 372 -7.66 3.07 17.14
CA THR A 372 -8.33 3.53 18.36
C THR A 372 -8.90 2.42 19.25
N GLN A 373 -8.85 1.15 18.84
CA GLN A 373 -9.36 0.03 19.65
C GLN A 373 -8.29 -0.99 20.07
N ASP A 374 -7.10 -0.98 19.49
CA ASP A 374 -6.03 -1.90 19.90
C ASP A 374 -5.28 -1.34 21.13
N LYS A 375 -5.29 -2.08 22.25
CA LYS A 375 -4.45 -1.81 23.44
C LYS A 375 -2.94 -1.98 23.16
N TYR A 376 -2.58 -2.44 21.97
CA TYR A 376 -1.23 -2.85 21.60
C TYR A 376 -0.62 -1.91 20.56
N THR A 377 0.70 -1.77 20.61
CA THR A 377 1.43 -0.99 19.60
C THR A 377 1.64 -1.86 18.37
N THR A 378 1.02 -1.53 17.24
CA THR A 378 1.17 -2.30 15.99
C THR A 378 2.30 -1.77 15.13
N LEU A 379 3.21 -2.64 14.70
CA LEU A 379 4.27 -2.35 13.73
C LEU A 379 3.96 -2.96 12.37
N GLY A 380 3.83 -2.13 11.34
CA GLY A 380 3.67 -2.61 9.97
C GLY A 380 4.99 -3.14 9.38
N LEU A 381 4.98 -4.37 8.88
CA LEU A 381 6.11 -4.95 8.14
C LEU A 381 5.96 -4.71 6.64
N TRP A 382 4.83 -5.11 6.06
CA TRP A 382 4.55 -4.98 4.63
C TRP A 382 3.07 -4.82 4.34
N GLU A 383 2.76 -4.05 3.29
CA GLU A 383 1.42 -4.00 2.69
C GLU A 383 1.50 -4.42 1.22
N ILE A 384 0.52 -5.19 0.79
CA ILE A 384 0.35 -5.60 -0.60
C ILE A 384 -1.03 -5.16 -1.07
N PRO A 385 -1.12 -4.41 -2.19
CA PRO A 385 -2.39 -3.99 -2.72
C PRO A 385 -3.20 -5.19 -3.22
N LEU A 386 -4.53 -5.11 -3.12
CA LEU A 386 -5.44 -6.15 -3.62
C LEU A 386 -5.11 -6.56 -5.07
N ALA A 387 -4.68 -5.62 -5.91
CA ALA A 387 -4.42 -5.86 -7.32
C ALA A 387 -2.99 -6.34 -7.67
N ALA A 388 -2.25 -6.85 -6.70
CA ALA A 388 -0.91 -7.39 -6.94
C ALA A 388 -0.96 -8.62 -7.85
N ASN A 389 -0.04 -8.70 -8.81
CA ASN A 389 0.08 -9.83 -9.73
C ASN A 389 1.31 -10.65 -9.36
N ALA A 390 1.11 -11.92 -8.98
CA ALA A 390 2.16 -12.85 -8.55
C ALA A 390 3.34 -12.98 -9.52
N LYS A 391 3.16 -12.70 -10.82
CA LYS A 391 4.25 -12.74 -11.82
C LYS A 391 5.17 -11.52 -11.77
N ARG A 392 4.71 -10.37 -11.27
CA ARG A 392 5.42 -9.08 -11.38
C ARG A 392 5.69 -8.41 -10.03
N GLU A 393 4.85 -8.66 -9.04
CA GLU A 393 4.85 -7.98 -7.75
C GLU A 393 4.63 -9.01 -6.65
N PRO A 394 5.13 -8.75 -5.42
CA PRO A 394 4.74 -9.52 -4.25
C PRO A 394 3.21 -9.62 -4.14
N TYR A 395 2.69 -10.77 -3.77
CA TYR A 395 1.24 -11.01 -3.62
C TYR A 395 0.92 -11.66 -2.27
N LEU A 396 -0.35 -11.81 -1.92
CA LEU A 396 -0.78 -12.32 -0.61
C LEU A 396 -0.18 -13.70 -0.26
N GLY A 397 0.03 -14.60 -1.23
CA GLY A 397 0.68 -15.89 -0.97
C GLY A 397 2.10 -15.74 -0.39
N ASP A 398 2.83 -14.70 -0.78
CA ASP A 398 4.14 -14.43 -0.20
C ASP A 398 4.06 -13.90 1.23
N LEU A 399 3.04 -13.07 1.55
CA LEU A 399 2.84 -12.61 2.93
C LEU A 399 2.46 -13.77 3.84
N LEU A 400 1.67 -14.71 3.34
CA LEU A 400 1.26 -15.90 4.10
C LEU A 400 2.44 -16.82 4.41
N VAL A 401 3.37 -17.01 3.47
CA VAL A 401 4.63 -17.74 3.73
C VAL A 401 5.45 -17.07 4.83
N VAL A 402 5.56 -15.74 4.79
CA VAL A 402 6.30 -14.99 5.82
C VAL A 402 5.57 -15.01 7.16
N LYS A 403 4.24 -14.87 7.17
CA LYS A 403 3.40 -14.97 8.38
C LYS A 403 3.62 -16.32 9.06
N ASP A 404 3.40 -17.42 8.33
CA ASP A 404 3.55 -18.79 8.84
C ASP A 404 4.95 -19.04 9.41
N ALA A 405 5.99 -18.54 8.75
CA ALA A 405 7.35 -18.66 9.26
C ALA A 405 7.59 -17.86 10.55
N LEU A 406 7.00 -16.68 10.69
CA LEU A 406 7.13 -15.85 11.90
C LEU A 406 6.28 -16.40 13.05
N GLU A 407 5.06 -16.86 12.76
CA GLU A 407 4.16 -17.51 13.76
C GLU A 407 4.84 -18.73 14.37
N ARG A 408 5.45 -19.61 13.56
CA ARG A 408 6.18 -20.77 14.08
C ARG A 408 7.35 -20.42 14.99
N LEU A 409 7.97 -19.26 14.79
CA LEU A 409 9.11 -18.81 15.60
C LEU A 409 8.67 -18.12 16.90
N TYR A 410 7.53 -17.44 16.90
CA TYR A 410 7.17 -16.53 17.98
C TYR A 410 5.86 -16.87 18.72
N GLU A 411 4.99 -17.72 18.16
CA GLU A 411 3.70 -18.11 18.76
C GLU A 411 3.67 -19.54 19.35
N ASN A 412 4.78 -20.28 19.29
CA ASN A 412 4.91 -21.56 20.01
C ASN A 412 5.20 -21.32 21.50
N GLU A 413 4.14 -21.04 22.27
CA GLU A 413 3.93 -21.48 23.66
C GLU A 413 2.45 -21.40 24.06
#